data_AF-A0A775V054-F1
#
_entry.id   AF-A0A775V054-F1
#
_cell.length_a   1.000
_cell.length_b   1.000
_cell.length_c   1.000
_cell.angle_alpha   90.00
_cell.angle_beta   90.00
_cell.angle_gamma   90.00
#
_symmetry.space_group_name_H-M   'P 1'
#
loop_
_entity.id
_entity.type
_entity.pdbx_description
1 polymer ?
#
loop_
_entity_poly.entity_id
_entity_poly.type
_entity_poly.pdbx_seq_one_letter_code
_entity_poly.pdbx_strand_id
1 'polypeptide(L)'
;PYLPSGRFRTGLPVEGLAIERGDLFYACPRASVFYGTALDADLRTRGVSTLVMAGISTTGVVLSSVAWASDADYDVRLVQDCCYDPDRDAHEALLRSGFGGRVQVV
;
A
#
# COMPACT_ATOMS: atom_id res chain seq x y z
N PRO A 1 15.64 7.61 9.81
CA PRO A 1 16.05 6.32 10.41
C PRO A 1 15.26 5.16 9.81
N TYR A 2 15.91 4.36 8.95
CA TYR A 2 15.34 3.13 8.40
C TYR A 2 15.00 2.20 9.59
N LEU A 3 13.73 1.89 9.80
CA LEU A 3 13.36 0.94 10.85
C LEU A 3 13.93 -0.44 10.44
N PRO A 4 14.59 -1.17 11.34
CA PRO A 4 14.95 -2.55 11.08
C PRO A 4 13.67 -3.30 10.70
N SER A 5 13.72 -3.98 9.54
CA SER A 5 12.60 -4.71 8.97
C SER A 5 11.82 -5.49 10.04
N GLY A 6 10.50 -5.32 10.09
CA GLY A 6 9.61 -6.15 10.91
C GLY A 6 9.05 -5.52 12.20
N ARG A 7 9.22 -4.20 12.42
CA ARG A 7 8.58 -3.50 13.55
C ARG A 7 7.76 -2.29 13.08
N PHE A 8 6.75 -2.54 12.26
CA PHE A 8 5.67 -1.59 11.99
C PHE A 8 4.77 -1.47 13.24
N ARG A 9 5.14 -0.57 14.15
CA ARG A 9 4.56 -0.52 15.51
C ARG A 9 3.48 0.54 15.69
N THR A 10 3.34 1.46 14.75
CA THR A 10 2.37 2.55 14.81
C THR A 10 1.63 2.62 13.48
N GLY A 11 0.33 2.90 13.55
CA GLY A 11 -0.47 3.24 12.39
C GLY A 11 -0.49 4.74 12.09
N LEU A 12 0.19 5.56 12.91
CA LEU A 12 0.24 6.99 12.70
C LEU A 12 1.12 7.34 11.48
N PRO A 13 0.67 8.28 10.64
CA PRO A 13 1.45 8.72 9.49
C PRO A 13 2.68 9.52 9.92
N VAL A 14 3.57 9.73 8.95
CA VAL A 14 4.66 10.70 9.10
C VAL A 14 4.11 12.13 9.19
N GLU A 15 4.89 13.03 9.77
CA GLU A 15 4.57 14.46 9.78
C GLU A 15 4.47 15.03 8.35
N GLY A 16 3.55 15.96 8.13
CA GLY A 16 3.35 16.64 6.85
C GLY A 16 2.27 16.02 5.94
N LEU A 17 1.73 14.85 6.27
CA LEU A 17 0.51 14.35 5.62
C LEU A 17 -0.73 15.02 6.23
N ALA A 18 -1.59 15.56 5.37
CA ALA A 18 -2.89 16.08 5.79
C ALA A 18 -3.74 14.91 6.32
N ILE A 19 -4.24 15.07 7.55
CA ILE A 19 -5.10 14.10 8.21
C ILE A 19 -6.47 14.75 8.40
N GLU A 20 -7.50 14.09 7.91
CA GLU A 20 -8.88 14.53 8.04
C GLU A 20 -9.65 13.71 9.08
N ARG A 21 -10.76 14.29 9.55
CA ARG A 21 -11.66 13.57 10.46
C ARG A 21 -12.28 12.39 9.73
N GLY A 22 -12.00 11.18 10.22
CA GLY A 22 -12.55 9.94 9.67
C GLY A 22 -11.50 9.07 8.97
N ASP A 23 -10.26 9.54 8.86
CA ASP A 23 -9.13 8.74 8.43
C ASP A 23 -8.92 7.54 9.36
N LEU A 24 -8.59 6.39 8.77
CA LEU A 24 -8.37 5.13 9.47
C LEU A 24 -6.87 4.85 9.56
N PHE A 25 -6.43 4.41 10.74
CA PHE A 25 -5.02 4.14 11.03
C PHE A 25 -4.83 2.69 11.45
N TYR A 26 -3.91 2.00 10.78
CA TYR A 26 -3.63 0.59 11.05
C TYR A 26 -2.15 0.39 11.37
N ALA A 27 -1.87 -0.26 12.50
CA ALA A 27 -0.54 -0.79 12.76
C ALA A 27 -0.39 -2.13 12.01
N CYS A 28 0.38 -2.12 10.93
CA CYS A 28 0.46 -3.26 10.01
C CYS A 28 1.61 -4.21 10.39
N PRO A 29 1.40 -5.36 11.05
CA PRO A 29 2.48 -6.17 11.60
C PRO A 29 3.37 -6.86 10.56
N ARG A 30 3.00 -6.82 9.26
CA ARG A 30 3.69 -7.45 8.13
C ARG A 30 3.69 -6.53 6.92
N ALA A 31 4.35 -6.96 5.84
CA ALA A 31 4.52 -6.16 4.64
C ALA A 31 3.20 -5.87 3.91
N SER A 32 2.27 -6.82 3.82
CA SER A 32 0.91 -6.51 3.36
C SER A 32 0.14 -5.76 4.45
N VAL A 33 -0.41 -4.59 4.13
CA VAL A 33 -1.21 -3.79 5.07
C VAL A 33 -2.51 -4.47 5.49
N PHE A 34 -2.93 -5.50 4.77
CA PHE A 34 -4.11 -6.30 5.08
C PHE A 34 -3.84 -7.42 6.08
N TYR A 35 -2.58 -7.84 6.21
CA TYR A 35 -2.26 -8.98 7.05
C TYR A 35 -2.37 -8.62 8.54
N GLY A 36 -3.34 -9.22 9.23
CA GLY A 36 -3.55 -9.01 10.66
C GLY A 36 -4.12 -7.64 11.01
N THR A 37 -4.80 -6.97 10.07
CA THR A 37 -5.49 -5.69 10.27
C THR A 37 -6.99 -5.84 9.96
N ALA A 38 -7.80 -4.87 10.40
CA ALA A 38 -9.22 -4.81 10.06
C ALA A 38 -9.50 -4.12 8.72
N LEU A 39 -8.46 -3.75 7.96
CA LEU A 39 -8.58 -2.89 6.77
C LEU A 39 -9.57 -3.43 5.73
N ASP A 40 -9.49 -4.72 5.39
CA ASP A 40 -10.43 -5.31 4.42
C ASP A 40 -11.88 -5.25 4.95
N ALA A 41 -12.12 -5.66 6.19
CA ALA A 41 -13.44 -5.63 6.79
C ALA A 41 -14.04 -4.21 6.80
N ASP A 42 -13.22 -3.19 7.11
CA ASP A 42 -13.63 -1.79 7.12
C ASP A 42 -13.96 -1.29 5.70
N LEU A 43 -13.13 -1.61 4.71
CA LEU A 43 -13.35 -1.26 3.30
C LEU A 43 -14.64 -1.91 2.77
N ARG A 44 -14.84 -3.20 3.02
CA ARG A 44 -16.05 -3.94 2.60
C ARG A 44 -17.32 -3.40 3.24
N THR A 45 -17.27 -3.10 4.53
CA THR A 45 -18.40 -2.50 5.26
C THR A 45 -18.78 -1.13 4.67
N ARG A 46 -17.81 -0.40 4.11
CA ARG A 46 -18.01 0.88 3.41
C ARG A 46 -18.37 0.71 1.93
N GLY A 47 -18.48 -0.51 1.41
CA GLY A 47 -18.80 -0.79 0.01
C GLY A 47 -17.67 -0.40 -0.95
N VAL A 48 -16.43 -0.31 -0.48
CA VAL A 48 -15.28 0.04 -1.32
C VAL A 48 -14.85 -1.19 -2.13
N SER A 49 -14.70 -1.01 -3.44
CA SER A 49 -14.19 -2.02 -4.38
C SER A 49 -12.98 -1.52 -5.19
N THR A 50 -12.65 -0.24 -5.09
CA THR A 50 -11.53 0.39 -5.78
C THR A 50 -10.56 0.98 -4.77
N LEU A 51 -9.27 0.72 -4.96
CA LEU A 51 -8.21 1.26 -4.12
C LEU A 51 -7.29 2.15 -4.95
N VAL A 52 -7.14 3.40 -4.53
CA VAL A 52 -6.04 4.25 -4.99
C VAL A 52 -4.91 4.13 -3.96
N MET A 53 -3.76 3.63 -4.40
CA MET A 53 -2.64 3.28 -3.53
C MET A 53 -1.40 4.11 -3.87
N ALA A 54 -0.61 4.39 -2.84
CA ALA A 54 0.69 5.04 -2.90
C ALA A 54 1.52 4.61 -1.68
N GLY A 55 2.84 4.77 -1.73
CA GLY A 55 3.68 4.55 -0.55
C GLY A 55 5.05 3.94 -0.81
N ILE A 56 5.65 3.43 0.27
CA ILE A 56 7.06 3.03 0.35
C ILE A 56 7.21 1.71 1.12
N SER A 57 8.03 0.75 0.71
CA SER A 57 8.76 0.71 -0.58
C SER A 57 7.93 0.04 -1.67
N THR A 58 8.16 0.43 -2.93
CA THR A 58 7.48 -0.14 -4.12
C THR A 58 7.64 -1.66 -4.20
N THR A 59 8.86 -2.15 -4.00
CA THR A 59 9.22 -3.58 -4.03
C THR A 59 8.86 -4.33 -2.74
N GLY A 60 8.52 -3.61 -1.67
CA GLY A 60 8.23 -4.17 -0.35
C GLY A 60 6.74 -4.16 -0.02
N VAL A 61 6.34 -3.18 0.78
CA VAL A 61 4.98 -3.04 1.32
C VAL A 61 3.96 -2.84 0.20
N VAL A 62 4.28 -2.00 -0.79
CA VAL A 62 3.38 -1.72 -1.91
C VAL A 62 3.14 -2.99 -2.72
N LEU A 63 4.20 -3.68 -3.16
CA LEU A 63 4.09 -4.96 -3.87
C LEU A 63 3.27 -6.00 -3.10
N SER A 64 3.56 -6.18 -1.80
CA SER A 64 2.86 -7.16 -0.97
C SER A 64 1.37 -6.83 -0.80
N SER A 65 1.04 -5.56 -0.69
CA SER A 65 -0.34 -5.09 -0.49
C SER A 65 -1.13 -5.10 -1.80
N VAL A 66 -0.51 -4.73 -2.92
CA VAL A 66 -1.07 -4.82 -4.27
C VAL A 66 -1.40 -6.27 -4.63
N ALA A 67 -0.48 -7.20 -4.38
CA ALA A 67 -0.72 -8.62 -4.66
C ALA A 67 -1.94 -9.14 -3.89
N TRP A 68 -2.01 -8.84 -2.59
CA TRP A 68 -3.16 -9.22 -1.77
C TRP A 68 -4.46 -8.56 -2.24
N ALA A 69 -4.45 -7.25 -2.52
CA ALA A 69 -5.63 -6.52 -2.95
C ALA A 69 -6.18 -7.04 -4.29
N SER A 70 -5.28 -7.35 -5.22
CA SER A 70 -5.62 -7.97 -6.50
C SER A 70 -6.25 -9.35 -6.31
N ASP A 71 -5.70 -10.19 -5.42
CA ASP A 71 -6.25 -11.52 -5.12
C ASP A 71 -7.62 -11.43 -4.40
N ALA A 72 -7.90 -10.29 -3.75
CA ALA A 72 -9.17 -9.99 -3.10
C ALA A 72 -10.17 -9.24 -4.00
N ASP A 73 -9.96 -9.20 -5.32
CA ASP A 73 -10.86 -8.57 -6.30
C ASP A 73 -11.04 -7.04 -6.13
N TYR A 74 -10.07 -6.33 -5.54
CA TYR A 74 -10.07 -4.86 -5.59
C TYR A 74 -9.57 -4.37 -6.96
N ASP A 75 -10.21 -3.35 -7.50
CA ASP A 75 -9.68 -2.58 -8.63
C ASP A 75 -8.59 -1.61 -8.13
N VAL A 76 -7.32 -1.92 -8.40
CA VAL A 76 -6.17 -1.21 -7.83
C VAL A 76 -5.58 -0.21 -8.82
N ARG A 77 -5.54 1.05 -8.40
CA ARG A 77 -4.87 2.16 -9.08
C ARG A 77 -3.66 2.59 -8.27
N LEU A 78 -2.47 2.56 -8.85
CA LEU A 78 -1.23 2.94 -8.15
C LEU A 78 -0.70 4.26 -8.67
N VAL A 79 -0.59 5.24 -7.78
CA VAL A 79 -0.11 6.60 -8.08
C VAL A 79 1.41 6.60 -8.07
N GLN A 80 2.03 6.59 -9.25
CA GLN A 80 3.47 6.31 -9.37
C GLN A 80 4.36 7.41 -8.80
N ASP A 81 3.96 8.67 -8.95
CA ASP A 81 4.71 9.84 -8.45
C ASP A 81 4.71 9.94 -6.92
N CYS A 82 3.80 9.21 -6.27
CA CYS A 82 3.69 9.06 -4.82
C CYS A 82 4.30 7.73 -4.30
N CYS A 83 5.05 7.01 -5.14
CA CYS A 83 5.75 5.79 -4.77
C CYS A 83 7.27 6.00 -4.71
N TYR A 84 7.95 5.26 -3.84
CA TYR A 84 9.42 5.29 -3.76
C TYR A 84 10.00 3.93 -3.44
N ASP A 85 11.19 3.66 -3.98
CA ASP A 85 12.05 2.54 -3.62
C ASP A 85 13.52 2.98 -3.66
N PRO A 86 14.39 2.50 -2.76
CA PRO A 86 15.84 2.70 -2.90
C PRO A 86 16.44 2.04 -4.14
N ASP A 87 15.87 0.94 -4.64
CA ASP A 87 16.29 0.31 -5.89
C ASP A 87 15.45 0.85 -7.06
N ARG A 88 16.05 1.80 -7.79
CA ARG A 88 15.37 2.46 -8.91
C ARG A 88 15.06 1.49 -10.06
N ASP A 89 15.92 0.52 -10.34
CA ASP A 89 15.71 -0.39 -11.46
C ASP A 89 14.55 -1.35 -11.17
N ALA A 90 14.48 -1.86 -9.94
CA ALA A 90 13.37 -2.69 -9.49
C ALA A 90 12.05 -1.90 -9.40
N HIS A 91 12.08 -0.66 -8.90
CA HIS A 91 10.93 0.25 -8.86
C HIS A 91 10.31 0.44 -10.25
N GLU A 92 11.14 0.83 -11.21
CA GLU A 92 10.71 1.12 -12.57
C GLU A 92 10.24 -0.16 -13.29
N ALA A 93 10.86 -1.31 -13.02
CA ALA A 93 10.41 -2.59 -13.57
C ALA A 93 9.00 -2.98 -13.09
N LEU A 94 8.71 -2.81 -11.80
CA LEU A 94 7.38 -3.08 -11.25
C LEU A 94 6.32 -2.15 -11.81
N LEU A 95 6.60 -0.83 -11.86
CA LEU A 95 5.69 0.15 -12.45
C LEU A 95 5.42 -0.14 -13.92
N ARG A 96 6.46 -0.35 -14.74
CA ARG A 96 6.29 -0.66 -16.17
C ARG A 96 5.46 -1.92 -16.41
N SER A 97 5.61 -2.94 -15.56
CA SER A 97 4.84 -4.18 -15.69
C SER A 97 3.40 -4.08 -15.16
N GLY A 98 3.02 -2.95 -14.55
CA GLY A 98 1.77 -2.83 -13.81
C GLY A 98 1.65 -3.89 -12.71
N PHE A 99 2.77 -4.20 -12.03
CA PHE A 99 2.86 -5.27 -11.03
C PHE A 99 2.41 -6.63 -11.60
N GLY A 100 2.84 -6.94 -12.83
CA GLY A 100 2.39 -8.12 -13.56
C GLY A 100 0.93 -8.04 -14.02
N GLY A 101 0.46 -6.85 -14.40
CA GLY A 101 -0.91 -6.59 -14.83
C GLY A 101 -1.96 -6.52 -13.71
N ARG A 102 -1.53 -6.49 -12.45
CA ARG A 102 -2.41 -6.42 -11.27
C ARG A 102 -2.96 -5.03 -10.99
N VAL A 103 -2.30 -3.98 -11.47
CA VAL A 103 -2.69 -2.59 -11.19
C VAL A 103 -2.73 -1.75 -12.46
N GLN A 104 -3.62 -0.77 -12.45
CA GLN A 104 -3.52 0.38 -13.33
C GLN A 104 -2.55 1.38 -12.70
N VAL A 105 -1.41 1.64 -13.33
CA VAL A 105 -0.49 2.70 -12.91
C VAL A 105 -1.04 4.04 -13.41
N VAL A 106 -1.15 5.01 -12.51
CA VAL A 106 -1.65 6.37 -12.77
C VAL A 106 -0.59 7.41 -12.41
#